data_AF-A0A645HJ67-F1
#
_entry.id   AF-A0A645HJ67-F1
#
_cell.length_a   1.000
_cell.length_b   1.000
_cell.length_c   1.000
_cell.angle_alpha   90.00
_cell.angle_beta   90.00
_cell.angle_gamma   90.00
#
_symmetry.space_group_name_H-M   'P 1'
#
loop_
_entity.id
_entity.type
_entity.pdbx_description
1 polymer ?
#
loop_
_entity_poly.entity_id
_entity_poly.type
_entity_poly.pdbx_seq_one_letter_code
_entity_poly.pdbx_strand_id
1 'polypeptide(L)'
;MVRVKCSNCEQSRDLNYWSLDNEQAAIKAESCGDCGTYLKILYQEKDPKVEAVADDLASLMLDAHMEQEGFARSSINPFLFPGEGE
;
A
#
# COMPACT_ATOMS: atom_id res chain seq x y z
N MET A 1 10.39 -11.90 -4.92
CA MET A 1 9.47 -12.05 -3.77
C MET A 1 8.35 -12.99 -4.16
N VAL A 2 7.90 -13.87 -3.25
CA VAL A 2 6.76 -14.78 -3.51
C VAL A 2 5.47 -13.96 -3.43
N ARG A 3 4.58 -14.06 -4.42
CA ARG A 3 3.39 -13.20 -4.62
C ARG A 3 2.25 -13.39 -3.58
N VAL A 4 2.50 -14.08 -2.47
CA VAL A 4 1.51 -14.46 -1.44
C VAL A 4 2.17 -14.48 -0.05
N LYS A 5 2.99 -13.47 0.25
CA LYS A 5 3.62 -13.30 1.56
C LYS A 5 3.73 -11.82 1.86
N CYS A 6 3.45 -11.45 3.10
CA CYS A 6 3.71 -10.12 3.62
C CYS A 6 5.20 -9.79 3.41
N SER A 7 5.48 -8.65 2.77
CA SER A 7 6.85 -8.14 2.59
C SER A 7 7.54 -7.77 3.90
N ASN A 8 6.77 -7.57 4.98
CA ASN A 8 7.25 -7.12 6.27
C ASN A 8 7.49 -8.28 7.26
N CYS A 9 6.49 -9.13 7.52
CA CYS A 9 6.58 -10.21 8.52
C CYS A 9 6.67 -11.64 7.93
N GLU A 10 6.69 -11.77 6.60
CA GLU A 10 6.73 -13.02 5.84
C GLU A 10 5.58 -14.01 6.05
N GLN A 11 4.57 -13.64 6.85
CA GLN A 11 3.33 -14.40 7.00
C GLN A 11 2.47 -14.32 5.74
N SER A 12 1.57 -15.28 5.58
CA SER A 12 0.69 -15.40 4.39
C SER A 12 -0.77 -15.66 4.76
N ARG A 13 -1.10 -15.65 6.05
CA ARG A 13 -2.40 -16.11 6.54
C ARG A 13 -3.48 -15.07 6.34
N ASP A 14 -3.17 -13.81 6.66
CA ASP A 14 -4.13 -12.71 6.65
C ASP A 14 -3.63 -11.57 5.77
N LEU A 15 -3.77 -11.74 4.45
CA LEU A 15 -3.43 -10.74 3.44
C LEU A 15 -4.69 -10.27 2.72
N ASN A 16 -4.91 -8.96 2.66
CA ASN A 16 -6.05 -8.36 1.98
C ASN A 16 -5.59 -7.30 0.97
N TYR A 17 -6.34 -7.13 -0.13
CA TYR A 17 -6.04 -6.17 -1.18
C TYR A 17 -7.12 -5.09 -1.28
N TRP A 18 -6.71 -3.84 -1.26
CA TRP A 18 -7.58 -2.67 -1.18
C TRP A 18 -7.36 -1.76 -2.38
N SER A 19 -8.45 -1.17 -2.88
CA SER A 19 -8.45 -0.18 -3.97
C SER A 19 -9.65 0.75 -3.79
N LEU A 20 -9.45 2.06 -3.97
CA LEU A 20 -10.54 3.04 -3.82
C LEU A 20 -11.53 3.01 -4.99
N ASP A 21 -11.05 2.79 -6.22
CA ASP A 21 -11.89 2.90 -7.41
C ASP A 21 -12.54 1.57 -7.81
N ASN A 22 -11.73 0.57 -8.13
CA ASN A 22 -12.20 -0.71 -8.65
C ASN A 22 -11.13 -1.81 -8.51
N GLU A 23 -11.56 -3.06 -8.59
CA GLU A 23 -10.69 -4.24 -8.48
C GLU A 23 -9.59 -4.34 -9.55
N GLN A 24 -9.67 -3.57 -10.64
CA GLN A 24 -8.66 -3.52 -11.70
C GLN A 24 -7.73 -2.31 -11.61
N ALA A 25 -7.78 -1.54 -10.51
CA ALA A 25 -6.90 -0.40 -10.30
C ALA A 25 -5.42 -0.79 -10.41
N ALA A 26 -4.64 0.11 -11.02
CA ALA A 26 -3.19 -0.06 -11.15
C ALA A 26 -2.47 0.09 -9.81
N ILE A 27 -3.05 0.82 -8.85
CA ILE A 27 -2.50 1.01 -7.51
C ILE A 27 -3.44 0.34 -6.52
N LYS A 28 -2.88 -0.51 -5.66
CA LYS A 28 -3.61 -1.17 -4.56
C LYS A 28 -2.79 -1.13 -3.28
N ALA A 29 -3.43 -1.33 -2.13
CA ALA A 29 -2.73 -1.60 -0.88
C ALA A 29 -2.89 -3.08 -0.53
N GLU A 30 -1.79 -3.76 -0.22
CA GLU A 30 -1.78 -5.08 0.43
C GLU A 30 -1.64 -4.86 1.93
N SER A 31 -2.67 -5.21 2.71
CA SER A 31 -2.62 -5.18 4.17
C SER A 31 -2.34 -6.56 4.74
N CYS A 32 -1.65 -6.60 5.87
CA CYS A 32 -1.37 -7.81 6.62
C CYS A 32 -1.96 -7.72 8.02
N GLY A 33 -2.94 -8.58 8.33
CA GLY A 33 -3.55 -8.63 9.66
C GLY A 33 -2.64 -9.22 10.74
N ASP A 34 -1.63 -10.03 10.37
CA ASP A 34 -0.69 -10.61 11.33
C ASP A 34 0.24 -9.55 11.97
N CYS A 35 0.66 -8.53 11.22
CA CYS A 35 1.54 -7.47 11.72
C CYS A 35 0.92 -6.06 11.72
N GLY A 36 -0.32 -5.91 11.24
CA GLY A 36 -1.04 -4.64 11.24
C GLY A 36 -0.45 -3.60 10.29
N THR A 37 0.27 -4.02 9.25
CA THR A 37 0.88 -3.09 8.28
C THR A 37 0.36 -3.27 6.86
N TYR A 38 0.49 -2.25 6.02
CA TYR A 38 0.22 -2.33 4.60
C TYR A 38 1.38 -1.83 3.72
N LEU A 39 1.40 -2.31 2.48
CA LEU A 39 2.31 -1.90 1.41
C LEU A 39 1.51 -1.61 0.14
N LYS A 40 1.80 -0.50 -0.55
CA LYS A 40 1.21 -0.26 -1.87
C LYS A 40 1.87 -1.12 -2.96
N ILE A 41 1.04 -1.67 -3.83
CA ILE A 41 1.41 -2.45 -5.00
C ILE A 41 0.96 -1.70 -6.24
N LEU A 42 1.89 -1.52 -7.17
CA LEU A 42 1.67 -0.84 -8.44
C LEU A 42 1.81 -1.86 -9.57
N TYR A 43 0.72 -2.11 -10.28
CA TYR A 43 0.59 -3.11 -11.35
C TYR A 43 0.83 -2.48 -12.72
N GLN A 44 2.05 -2.64 -13.24
CA GLN A 44 2.40 -2.19 -14.59
C GLN A 44 1.58 -2.90 -15.69
N GLU A 45 1.04 -4.09 -15.42
CA GLU A 45 0.12 -4.75 -16.36
C GLU A 45 -1.20 -3.98 -16.57
N LYS A 46 -1.59 -3.13 -15.62
CA LYS A 46 -2.81 -2.30 -15.69
C LYS A 46 -2.51 -0.90 -16.23
N ASP A 47 -1.38 -0.33 -15.82
CA ASP A 47 -0.87 0.93 -16.37
C ASP A 47 0.65 0.85 -16.56
N PRO A 48 1.14 0.75 -17.82
CA PRO A 48 2.58 0.69 -18.10
C PRO A 48 3.37 1.95 -17.69
N LYS A 49 2.68 3.07 -17.40
CA LYS A 49 3.31 4.33 -17.00
C LYS A 49 3.38 4.52 -15.49
N VAL A 50 2.83 3.59 -14.70
CA VAL A 50 2.83 3.69 -13.25
C VAL A 50 4.25 3.70 -12.69
N GLU A 51 4.53 4.64 -11.80
CA GLU A 51 5.85 4.95 -11.24
C GLU A 51 5.81 4.95 -9.72
N ALA A 52 6.72 4.19 -9.10
CA ALA A 52 6.65 3.87 -7.68
C ALA A 52 6.68 5.09 -6.75
N VAL A 53 7.40 6.16 -7.10
CA VAL A 53 7.52 7.35 -6.25
C VAL A 53 6.35 8.31 -6.49
N ALA A 54 6.09 8.67 -7.75
CA ALA A 54 5.06 9.64 -8.11
C ALA A 54 3.66 9.12 -7.82
N ASP A 55 3.33 7.89 -8.23
CA ASP A 55 1.98 7.35 -8.06
C ASP A 55 1.70 6.93 -6.61
N ASP A 56 2.74 6.65 -5.83
CA ASP A 56 2.59 6.51 -4.39
C ASP A 56 2.19 7.84 -3.73
N LEU A 57 2.79 8.97 -4.13
CA LEU A 57 2.38 10.30 -3.66
C LEU A 57 1.02 10.74 -4.22
N ALA A 58 0.68 10.33 -5.44
CA ALA A 58 -0.62 10.64 -6.05
C ALA A 58 -1.78 9.87 -5.38
N SER A 59 -1.48 8.81 -4.63
CA SER A 59 -2.45 7.93 -3.99
C SER A 59 -2.52 8.08 -2.46
N LEU A 60 -2.26 9.27 -1.93
CA LEU A 60 -2.34 9.55 -0.47
C LEU A 60 -3.73 9.28 0.14
N MET A 61 -4.80 9.41 -0.66
CA MET A 61 -6.15 9.06 -0.19
C MET A 61 -6.27 7.57 0.15
N LEU A 62 -5.52 6.71 -0.53
CA LEU A 62 -5.47 5.28 -0.20
C LEU A 62 -4.74 5.07 1.12
N ASP A 63 -3.66 5.80 1.39
CA ASP A 63 -2.98 5.74 2.70
C ASP A 63 -3.92 6.15 3.84
N ALA A 64 -4.63 7.28 3.67
CA ALA A 64 -5.59 7.77 4.67
C ALA A 64 -6.70 6.76 4.96
N HIS A 65 -7.19 6.06 3.92
CA HIS A 65 -8.17 4.99 4.11
C HIS A 65 -7.57 3.80 4.88
N MET A 66 -6.34 3.37 4.56
CA MET A 66 -5.68 2.28 5.29
C MET A 66 -5.44 2.63 6.76
N GLU A 67 -5.10 3.88 7.06
CA GLU A 67 -4.95 4.37 8.43
C GLU A 67 -6.28 4.35 9.20
N GLN A 68 -7.39 4.71 8.55
CA GLN A 68 -8.73 4.60 9.14
C GLN A 68 -9.12 3.15 9.46
N GLU A 69 -8.71 2.20 8.62
CA GLU A 69 -8.87 0.76 8.86
C GLU A 69 -7.89 0.22 9.93
N GLY A 70 -6.99 1.06 10.46
CA GLY A 70 -6.08 0.72 11.55
C GLY A 70 -4.76 0.09 11.12
N PHE A 71 -4.41 0.16 9.83
CA PHE A 71 -3.13 -0.35 9.33
C PHE A 71 -2.06 0.75 9.27
N ALA A 72 -0.85 0.42 9.71
CA ALA A 72 0.32 1.29 9.59
C ALA A 72 1.08 1.02 8.28
N ARG A 73 1.70 2.05 7.70
CA ARG A 73 2.47 1.88 6.48
C ARG A 73 3.80 1.17 6.76
N SER A 74 4.09 0.05 6.10
CA SER A 74 5.33 -0.71 6.32
C SER A 74 6.56 -0.08 5.67
N SER A 75 6.35 0.74 4.63
CA SER A 75 7.41 1.38 3.83
C SER A 75 7.32 2.89 3.88
N ILE A 76 8.47 3.56 3.99
CA ILE A 76 8.57 5.02 3.94
C ILE A 76 8.80 5.47 2.49
N ASN A 77 8.04 6.46 2.01
CA ASN A 77 8.39 7.20 0.81
C ASN A 77 9.38 8.31 1.21
N PRO A 78 10.61 8.35 0.67
CA PRO A 78 11.62 9.35 1.06
C PRO A 78 11.23 10.81 0.82
N PHE A 79 10.18 11.06 0.03
CA PHE A 79 9.66 12.39 -0.27
C PHE A 79 8.39 12.74 0.51
N LEU A 80 7.89 11.82 1.34
CA LEU A 80 6.74 12.01 2.20
C LEU A 80 7.19 11.93 3.65
N PHE A 81 7.39 13.09 4.27
CA PHE A 81 7.69 13.17 5.69
C PHE A 81 6.40 13.29 6.48
N PRO A 82 6.26 12.60 7.63
CA PRO A 82 5.16 12.87 8.55
C PRO A 82 5.13 14.36 8.87
N GLY A 83 3.97 15.00 8.72
CA GLY A 83 3.81 16.39 9.15
C GLY A 83 4.15 16.52 10.63
N GLU A 84 4.73 17.66 11.02
CA GLU A 84 4.81 18.02 12.44
C GLU A 84 3.37 18.13 12.94
N GLY A 85 2.91 17.11 13.69
CA GLY A 85 1.62 17.17 14.35
C GLY A 85 1.64 18.33 15.35
N GLU A 86 0.66 19.23 15.25
CA GLU A 86 0.30 20.14 16.34
C GLU A 86 -0.26 19.36 17.54
#